data_AF-A0AA45GBE9-F1
#
_entry.id   AF-A0AA45GBE9-F1
#
_cell.length_a   1.000
_cell.length_b   1.000
_cell.length_c   1.000
_cell.angle_alpha   90.00
_cell.angle_beta   90.00
_cell.angle_gamma   90.00
#
_symmetry.space_group_name_H-M   'P 1'
#
loop_
_entity.id
_entity.type
_entity.pdbx_description
1 polymer ?
#
loop_
_entity_poly.entity_id
_entity_poly.type
_entity_poly.pdbx_seq_one_letter_code
_entity_poly.pdbx_strand_id
1 'polypeptide(L)'
;MGFSDELERLVTLSRHQIEVVCADETQLPEHIELCREQFDEHLAAFDAAQERDDVEADFHWQEAAAWRETAAILTVMVDRAAGATRRSA
;
A
#
# COMPACT_ATOMS: atom_id res chain seq x y z
N MET A 1 6.86 -2.27 16.73
CA MET A 1 5.95 -2.89 15.77
C MET A 1 6.71 -3.07 14.47
N GLY A 2 6.58 -4.24 13.84
CA GLY A 2 7.24 -4.52 12.57
C GLY A 2 6.39 -4.08 11.38
N PHE A 3 6.97 -4.06 10.18
CA PHE A 3 6.25 -3.73 8.96
C PHE A 3 5.06 -4.65 8.69
N SER A 4 5.18 -5.94 9.00
CA SER A 4 4.07 -6.91 8.88
C SER A 4 2.83 -6.48 9.67
N ASP A 5 3.00 -6.08 10.94
CA ASP A 5 1.88 -5.65 11.80
C ASP A 5 1.23 -4.33 11.32
N GLU A 6 2.01 -3.47 10.65
CA GLU A 6 1.52 -2.23 10.06
C GLU A 6 0.70 -2.52 8.80
N LEU A 7 1.17 -3.40 7.93
CA LEU A 7 0.48 -3.81 6.70
C LEU A 7 -0.81 -4.60 7.00
N GLU A 8 -0.79 -5.50 7.98
CA GLU A 8 -1.98 -6.28 8.38
C GLU A 8 -3.13 -5.39 8.87
N ARG A 9 -2.82 -4.25 9.50
CA ARG A 9 -3.82 -3.30 10.01
C ARG A 9 -4.53 -2.52 8.92
N LEU A 10 -3.92 -2.37 7.75
CA LEU A 10 -4.49 -1.62 6.63
C LEU A 10 -5.45 -2.48 5.79
N VAL A 11 -5.38 -3.80 5.90
CA VAL A 11 -6.30 -4.75 5.23
C VAL A 11 -6.30 -4.63 3.69
N THR A 12 -5.30 -3.96 3.11
CA THR A 12 -5.17 -3.81 1.65
C THR A 12 -4.51 -5.03 1.02
N LEU A 13 -3.47 -5.58 1.64
CA LEU A 13 -2.74 -6.76 1.15
C LEU A 13 -3.25 -8.01 1.85
N SER A 14 -3.30 -9.12 1.10
CA SER A 14 -3.51 -10.43 1.69
C SER A 14 -2.31 -10.82 2.57
N ARG A 15 -2.55 -11.69 3.56
CA ARG A 15 -1.48 -12.24 4.41
C ARG A 15 -0.32 -12.81 3.59
N HIS A 16 -0.61 -13.50 2.49
CA HIS A 16 0.42 -14.07 1.64
C HIS A 16 1.29 -12.99 0.97
N GLN A 17 0.69 -11.91 0.46
CA GLN A 17 1.43 -10.78 -0.10
C GLN A 17 2.30 -10.10 0.96
N ILE A 18 1.78 -9.94 2.18
CA ILE A 18 2.54 -9.38 3.32
C ILE A 18 3.77 -10.25 3.62
N GLU A 19 3.59 -11.58 3.69
CA GLU A 19 4.69 -12.52 3.88
C GLU A 19 5.75 -12.41 2.77
N VAL A 20 5.31 -12.29 1.50
CA VAL A 20 6.20 -12.13 0.34
C VAL A 20 7.02 -10.84 0.42
N VAL A 21 6.38 -9.67 0.59
CA VAL A 21 7.08 -8.38 0.62
C VAL A 21 7.98 -8.20 1.85
N CYS A 22 7.66 -8.89 2.95
CA CYS A 22 8.51 -8.89 4.15
C CYS A 22 9.72 -9.83 4.02
N ALA A 23 9.62 -10.87 3.20
CA ALA A 23 10.69 -11.86 3.00
C ALA A 23 11.64 -11.50 1.85
N ASP A 24 11.15 -10.81 0.82
CA ASP A 24 11.91 -10.51 -0.40
C ASP A 24 11.72 -9.06 -0.84
N GLU A 25 12.77 -8.25 -0.67
CA GLU A 25 12.77 -6.84 -1.05
C GLU A 25 12.66 -6.61 -2.57
N THR A 26 12.98 -7.61 -3.39
CA THR A 26 12.87 -7.50 -4.85
C THR A 26 11.40 -7.49 -5.33
N GLN A 27 10.47 -7.92 -4.47
CA GLN A 27 9.03 -7.93 -4.72
C GLN A 27 8.37 -6.58 -4.40
N LEU A 28 9.06 -5.69 -3.67
CA LEU A 28 8.51 -4.42 -3.22
C LEU A 28 8.09 -3.49 -4.37
N PRO A 29 8.86 -3.31 -5.46
CA PRO A 29 8.46 -2.41 -6.54
C PRO A 29 7.12 -2.80 -7.20
N GLU A 30 6.92 -4.09 -7.48
CA GLU A 30 5.68 -4.60 -8.07
C GLU A 30 4.47 -4.36 -7.14
N HIS A 31 4.64 -4.57 -5.84
CA HIS A 31 3.56 -4.33 -4.87
C HIS A 31 3.28 -2.84 -4.65
N ILE A 32 4.29 -1.98 -4.80
CA ILE A 32 4.09 -0.52 -4.80
C ILE A 32 3.27 -0.10 -6.03
N GLU A 33 3.56 -0.67 -7.21
CA GLU A 33 2.79 -0.43 -8.43
C GLU A 33 1.33 -0.89 -8.26
N LEU A 34 1.11 -2.10 -7.74
CA LEU A 34 -0.23 -2.59 -7.40
C LEU A 34 -0.99 -1.63 -6.47
N CYS A 35 -0.34 -1.14 -5.41
CA CYS A 35 -0.99 -0.20 -4.49
C CYS A 35 -1.36 1.13 -5.17
N ARG A 36 -0.56 1.59 -6.15
CA ARG A 36 -0.86 2.80 -6.93
C ARG A 36 -2.04 2.57 -7.87
N GLU A 37 -2.08 1.43 -8.55
CA GLU A 37 -3.21 1.08 -9.42
C GLU A 37 -4.53 1.03 -8.65
N GLN A 38 -4.53 0.40 -7.47
CA GLN A 38 -5.70 0.36 -6.60
C GLN A 38 -6.08 1.73 -6.06
N PHE A 39 -5.10 2.55 -5.67
CA PHE A 39 -5.35 3.95 -5.28
C PHE A 39 -6.05 4.74 -6.39
N ASP A 40 -5.54 4.66 -7.63
CA ASP A 40 -6.10 5.38 -8.78
C ASP A 40 -7.52 4.89 -9.12
N GLU A 41 -7.77 3.58 -9.02
CA GLU A 41 -9.10 2.98 -9.22
C GLU A 41 -10.12 3.50 -8.19
N HIS A 42 -9.77 3.48 -6.91
CA HIS A 42 -10.64 4.00 -5.85
C HIS A 42 -10.82 5.52 -5.95
N LEU A 43 -9.79 6.28 -6.35
CA LEU A 43 -9.92 7.72 -6.56
C LEU A 43 -10.88 8.04 -7.71
N ALA A 44 -10.81 7.31 -8.82
CA ALA A 44 -11.75 7.48 -9.93
C ALA A 44 -13.19 7.13 -9.53
N ALA A 45 -13.37 6.08 -8.71
CA ALA A 45 -14.68 5.71 -8.18
C ALA A 45 -15.22 6.75 -7.19
N PHE A 46 -14.37 7.32 -6.34
CA PHE A 46 -14.72 8.45 -5.46
C PHE A 46 -15.26 9.63 -6.27
N ASP A 47 -14.51 10.10 -7.27
CA ASP A 47 -14.92 11.22 -8.11
C ASP A 47 -16.26 10.95 -8.82
N ALA A 48 -16.49 9.69 -9.23
CA ALA A 48 -17.75 9.27 -9.83
C ALA A 48 -18.92 9.23 -8.83
N ALA A 49 -18.66 8.92 -7.56
CA ALA A 49 -19.66 8.78 -6.50
C ALA A 49 -19.99 10.11 -5.81
N GLN A 50 -19.09 11.09 -5.81
CA GLN A 50 -19.24 12.40 -5.12
C GLN A 50 -20.55 13.14 -5.42
N GLU A 51 -21.12 12.99 -6.62
CA GLU A 51 -22.36 13.67 -7.01
C GLU A 51 -23.63 12.84 -6.74
N ARG A 52 -23.48 11.58 -6.32
CA ARG A 52 -24.54 10.58 -6.30
C ARG A 52 -24.81 9.99 -4.92
N ASP A 53 -23.75 9.65 -4.19
CA ASP A 53 -23.84 8.97 -2.90
C ASP A 53 -22.61 9.28 -2.04
N ASP A 54 -22.82 10.09 -1.00
CA ASP A 54 -21.76 10.49 -0.05
C ASP A 54 -21.18 9.29 0.71
N VAL A 55 -21.97 8.23 0.97
CA VAL A 55 -21.50 7.04 1.69
C VAL A 55 -20.58 6.21 0.79
N GLU A 56 -20.96 6.05 -0.48
CA GLU A 56 -20.12 5.35 -1.47
C GLU A 56 -18.83 6.14 -1.74
N ALA A 57 -18.92 7.47 -1.82
CA ALA A 57 -17.75 8.34 -1.94
C ALA A 57 -16.82 8.17 -0.72
N ASP A 58 -17.33 8.32 0.50
CA ASP A 58 -16.52 8.16 1.71
C ASP A 58 -15.86 6.77 1.81
N PHE A 59 -16.54 5.72 1.36
CA PHE A 59 -15.96 4.38 1.26
C PHE A 59 -14.75 4.35 0.30
N HIS A 60 -14.92 4.82 -0.93
CA HIS A 60 -13.83 4.85 -1.91
C HIS A 60 -12.66 5.73 -1.47
N TRP A 61 -12.93 6.83 -0.78
CA TRP A 61 -11.89 7.67 -0.19
C TRP A 61 -11.09 6.93 0.90
N GLN A 62 -11.76 6.20 1.79
CA GLN A 62 -11.09 5.41 2.84
C GLN A 62 -10.21 4.32 2.24
N GLU A 63 -10.71 3.60 1.24
CA GLU A 63 -9.94 2.57 0.54
C GLU A 63 -8.72 3.18 -0.17
N ALA A 64 -8.89 4.30 -0.91
CA ALA A 64 -7.77 5.00 -1.54
C ALA A 64 -6.71 5.43 -0.51
N ALA A 65 -7.14 5.98 0.64
CA ALA A 65 -6.23 6.38 1.70
C ALA A 65 -5.44 5.19 2.26
N ALA A 66 -6.08 4.03 2.45
CA ALA A 66 -5.42 2.81 2.91
C ALA A 66 -4.38 2.31 1.90
N TRP A 67 -4.72 2.26 0.61
CA TRP A 67 -3.77 1.86 -0.44
C TRP A 67 -2.56 2.79 -0.55
N ARG A 68 -2.78 4.10 -0.38
CA ARG A 68 -1.71 5.09 -0.35
C ARG A 68 -0.78 4.89 0.87
N GLU A 69 -1.35 4.59 2.04
CA GLU A 69 -0.57 4.33 3.24
C GLU A 69 0.26 3.04 3.11
N THR A 70 -0.32 1.98 2.55
CA THR A 70 0.39 0.75 2.22
C THR A 70 1.56 1.01 1.28
N ALA A 71 1.36 1.75 0.20
CA ALA A 71 2.44 2.12 -0.73
C ALA A 71 3.58 2.89 -0.03
N ALA A 72 3.23 3.79 0.91
CA ALA A 72 4.21 4.53 1.68
C ALA A 72 5.05 3.61 2.58
N ILE A 73 4.42 2.64 3.26
CA ILE A 73 5.13 1.66 4.08
C ILE A 73 6.09 0.82 3.23
N LEU A 74 5.63 0.29 2.09
CA LEU A 74 6.47 -0.48 1.18
C LEU A 74 7.66 0.36 0.66
N THR A 75 7.45 1.65 0.39
CA THR A 75 8.53 2.57 0.00
C THR A 75 9.58 2.72 1.11
N VAL A 76 9.15 2.86 2.38
CA VAL A 76 10.06 2.90 3.52
C VAL A 76 10.83 1.59 3.68
N MET A 77 10.23 0.44 3.36
CA MET A 77 10.91 -0.86 3.35
C MET A 77 12.06 -0.88 2.32
N VAL A 78 11.81 -0.39 1.10
CA VAL A 78 12.84 -0.26 0.04
C VAL A 78 14.01 0.62 0.51
N ASP A 79 13.72 1.77 1.10
CA ASP A 79 14.76 2.70 1.57
C ASP A 79 15.61 2.08 2.69
N ARG A 80 14.99 1.32 3.60
CA ARG A 80 15.69 0.62 4.68
C ARG A 80 16.59 -0.50 4.15
N ALA A 81 16.10 -1.28 3.20
CA ALA A 81 16.87 -2.31 2.51
C ALA A 81 18.12 -1.71 1.83
N ALA A 82 17.94 -0.67 1.02
CA ALA A 82 19.03 0.03 0.34
C ALA A 82 20.04 0.66 1.33
N GLY A 83 19.58 1.15 2.49
CA GLY A 83 20.43 1.66 3.56
C GLY A 83 21.20 0.59 4.35
N ALA A 84 20.70 -0.63 4.42
CA ALA A 84 21.41 -1.77 5.01
C ALA A 84 22.54 -2.26 4.09
N THR A 85 22.26 -2.42 2.81
CA THR A 85 23.23 -2.89 1.81
C THR A 85 24.44 -1.95 1.68
N ARG A 86 24.23 -0.63 1.73
CA ARG A 86 25.33 0.36 1.66
C ARG A 86 26.25 0.41 2.89
N ARG A 87 25.82 -0.09 4.06
CA ARG A 87 26.64 -0.10 5.28
C ARG A 87 27.48 -1.36 5.43
N SER A 88 27.18 -2.40 4.65
CA SER A 88 27.83 -3.70 4.69
C SER A 88 28.87 -3.90 3.58
N ALA A 89 29.08 -2.89 2.73
CA ALA A 89 30.05 -2.84 1.64
C ALA A 89 31.15 -1.81 1.94
#